data_AF-A0A562QB46-F1
#
_entry.id   AF-A0A562QB46-F1
#
_cell.length_a   1.000
_cell.length_b   1.000
_cell.length_c   1.000
_cell.angle_alpha   90.00
_cell.angle_beta   90.00
_cell.angle_gamma   90.00
#
_symmetry.space_group_name_H-M   'P 1'
#
loop_
_entity.id
_entity.type
_entity.pdbx_description
1 polymer ?
#
loop_
_entity_poly.entity_id
_entity_poly.type
_entity_poly.pdbx_seq_one_letter_code
_entity_poly.pdbx_strand_id
1 'polypeptide(L)' 'MRASPITMAIVYFSIGVLLVFFAIQNVSLAGWNFWSYLIISFAAIDFMVAYRFYRLRKVIKQIQNQNKKKD' A
#
# COMPACT_ATOMS: atom_id res chain seq x y z
N MET A 1 -20.72 3.26 -5.90
CA MET A 1 -20.26 1.99 -5.28
C MET A 1 -19.32 2.31 -4.13
N ARG A 2 -19.64 1.91 -2.88
CA ARG A 2 -18.72 2.10 -1.75
C ARG A 2 -17.57 1.11 -1.89
N ALA A 3 -16.47 1.51 -2.49
CA ALA A 3 -15.27 0.68 -2.55
C ALA A 3 -14.86 0.33 -1.11
N SER A 4 -14.85 -0.97 -0.77
CA SER A 4 -14.44 -1.41 0.56
C SER A 4 -13.00 -0.94 0.79
N PRO A 5 -12.69 -0.29 1.94
CA PRO A 5 -11.33 0.16 2.25
C PRO A 5 -10.28 -0.95 2.14
N ILE A 6 -10.70 -2.21 2.28
CA ILE A 6 -9.86 -3.40 2.13
C ILE A 6 -9.51 -3.68 0.67
N THR A 7 -10.48 -3.58 -0.23
CA THR A 7 -10.24 -3.79 -1.67
C THR A 7 -9.26 -2.76 -2.19
N MET A 8 -9.39 -1.50 -1.77
CA MET A 8 -8.44 -0.45 -2.12
C MET A 8 -7.03 -0.74 -1.56
N ALA A 9 -6.91 -1.15 -0.30
CA ALA A 9 -5.62 -1.50 0.30
C ALA A 9 -4.87 -2.58 -0.48
N ILE A 10 -5.58 -3.62 -0.92
CA ILE A 10 -5.01 -4.72 -1.70
C ILE A 10 -4.56 -4.23 -3.07
N VAL A 11 -5.37 -3.41 -3.74
CA VAL A 11 -5.02 -2.86 -5.06
C VAL A 11 -3.76 -1.99 -4.98
N TYR A 12 -3.71 -1.04 -4.04
CA TYR A 12 -2.51 -0.20 -3.85
C TYR A 12 -1.28 -1.03 -3.50
N PHE A 13 -1.41 -2.05 -2.64
CA PHE A 13 -0.31 -2.95 -2.34
C PHE A 13 0.19 -3.71 -3.58
N SER A 14 -0.72 -4.27 -4.37
CA SER A 14 -0.37 -5.01 -5.60
C SER A 14 0.30 -4.11 -6.63
N ILE A 15 -0.19 -2.88 -6.81
CA ILE A 15 0.42 -1.89 -7.71
C ILE A 15 1.83 -1.52 -7.22
N GLY A 16 2.00 -1.27 -5.92
CA GLY A 16 3.31 -0.97 -5.33
C GLY A 16 4.32 -2.10 -5.55
N VAL A 17 3.90 -3.38 -5.41
CA VAL A 17 4.76 -4.54 -5.69
C VAL A 17 5.16 -4.60 -7.17
N LEU A 18 4.25 -4.33 -8.09
CA LEU A 18 4.56 -4.28 -9.52
C LEU A 18 5.54 -3.14 -9.86
N LEU A 19 5.39 -1.98 -9.22
CA LEU A 19 6.33 -0.86 -9.41
C LEU A 19 7.73 -1.20 -8.88
N VAL A 20 7.84 -1.93 -7.77
CA VAL A 20 9.15 -2.44 -7.29
C VAL A 20 9.77 -3.38 -8.31
N PHE A 21 8.98 -4.29 -8.89
CA PHE A 21 9.48 -5.17 -9.97
C PHE A 21 10.02 -4.36 -11.15
N PHE A 22 9.29 -3.34 -11.61
CA PHE A 22 9.75 -2.45 -12.68
C PHE A 22 11.00 -1.64 -12.29
N ALA A 23 11.10 -1.18 -11.04
CA ALA A 23 12.29 -0.49 -10.55
C ALA A 23 13.52 -1.40 -10.59
N ILE A 24 13.38 -2.66 -10.15
CA ILE A 24 14.47 -3.65 -10.20
C ILE A 24 14.91 -3.91 -11.64
N GLN A 25 13.96 -4.10 -12.56
CA GLN A 25 14.25 -4.28 -13.99
C GLN A 25 14.95 -3.05 -14.58
N ASN A 26 14.49 -1.84 -14.23
CA ASN A 26 15.08 -0.60 -14.72
C ASN A 26 16.52 -0.42 -14.21
N VAL A 27 16.78 -0.69 -12.92
CA VAL A 27 18.14 -0.64 -12.36
C VAL A 27 19.04 -1.71 -12.97
N SER A 28 18.50 -2.89 -13.26
CA SER A 28 19.27 -3.97 -13.90
C SER A 28 19.67 -3.64 -15.34
N LEU A 29 18.85 -2.89 -16.07
CA LEU A 29 19.09 -2.58 -17.49
C LEU A 29 19.82 -1.25 -17.71
N ALA A 30 19.46 -0.22 -16.94
CA ALA A 30 19.91 1.16 -17.13
C ALA A 30 20.70 1.71 -15.93
N GLY A 31 20.96 0.87 -14.92
CA GLY A 31 21.63 1.28 -13.68
C GLY A 31 20.78 2.21 -12.82
N TRP A 32 21.41 2.77 -11.78
CA TRP A 32 20.77 3.75 -10.90
C TRP A 32 20.71 5.12 -11.58
N ASN A 33 19.53 5.47 -12.09
CA ASN A 33 19.29 6.75 -12.73
C ASN A 33 18.05 7.44 -12.14
N PHE A 34 17.77 8.66 -12.61
CA PHE A 34 16.62 9.45 -12.15
C PHE A 34 15.30 8.67 -12.22
N TRP A 35 15.08 7.88 -13.28
CA TRP A 35 13.86 7.10 -13.44
C TRP A 35 13.74 5.98 -12.41
N SER A 36 14.84 5.33 -12.03
CA SER A 36 14.84 4.32 -10.98
C SER A 36 14.35 4.89 -9.65
N TYR A 37 14.88 6.05 -9.25
CA TYR A 37 14.46 6.75 -8.03
C TYR A 37 13.02 7.25 -8.09
N LEU A 38 12.57 7.69 -9.27
CA LEU A 38 11.18 8.11 -9.48
C LEU A 38 10.21 6.94 -9.26
N ILE A 39 10.49 5.78 -9.86
CA ILE A 39 9.64 4.59 -9.74
C ILE A 39 9.60 4.09 -8.29
N ILE A 40 10.77 4.04 -7.62
CA ILE A 40 10.86 3.67 -6.21
C ILE A 40 10.05 4.63 -5.32
N SER A 41 10.10 5.93 -5.62
CA SER A 41 9.33 6.94 -4.88
C SER A 41 7.82 6.73 -5.04
N PHE A 42 7.33 6.39 -6.24
CA PHE A 42 5.92 6.05 -6.42
C PHE A 42 5.54 4.77 -5.66
N ALA A 43 6.34 3.71 -5.78
CA ALA A 43 6.10 2.47 -5.04
C ALA A 43 6.02 2.71 -3.52
N ALA A 44 6.87 3.57 -2.97
CA ALA A 44 6.86 3.92 -1.56
C ALA A 44 5.55 4.62 -1.13
N ILE A 45 5.00 5.50 -1.97
CA ILE A 45 3.70 6.15 -1.71
C ILE A 45 2.59 5.09 -1.70
N ASP A 46 2.57 4.17 -2.66
CA ASP A 46 1.59 3.07 -2.71
C ASP A 46 1.64 2.20 -1.45
N PHE A 47 2.85 1.85 -0.98
CA PHE A 47 3.02 1.12 0.28
C PHE A 47 2.57 1.92 1.50
N MET A 48 2.83 3.23 1.54
CA MET A 48 2.36 4.09 2.62
C MET A 48 0.81 4.13 2.68
N VAL A 49 0.16 4.22 1.52
CA VAL A 49 -1.31 4.20 1.42
C VAL A 49 -1.85 2.83 1.86
N ALA A 50 -1.26 1.73 1.37
CA ALA A 50 -1.63 0.38 1.77
C ALA A 50 -1.49 0.15 3.29
N TYR A 51 -0.38 0.63 3.88
CA TYR A 51 -0.13 0.55 5.32
C TYR A 51 -1.16 1.35 6.12
N ARG A 52 -1.54 2.54 5.65
CA ARG A 52 -2.57 3.37 6.30
C ARG A 52 -3.92 2.67 6.33
N PHE A 53 -4.32 2.03 5.24
CA PHE A 53 -5.55 1.23 5.21
C PHE A 53 -5.48 0.00 6.11
N TYR A 54 -4.32 -0.66 6.21
CA TYR A 54 -4.14 -1.77 7.14
C TYR A 54 -4.28 -1.32 8.62
N ARG A 55 -3.72 -0.16 8.98
CA ARG A 55 -3.93 0.45 10.31
C ARG A 55 -5.40 0.80 10.56
N LEU A 56 -6.08 1.38 9.58
CA LEU A 56 -7.50 1.71 9.69
C LEU A 56 -8.35 0.47 10.04
N ARG A 57 -8.04 -0.69 9.42
CA ARG A 57 -8.71 -1.96 9.75
C ARG A 57 -8.49 -2.37 11.22
N LYS A 58 -7.27 -2.24 11.75
CA LYS A 58 -6.97 -2.54 13.16
C LYS A 58 -7.77 -1.64 14.10
N VAL A 59 -7.84 -0.34 13.80
CA VAL A 59 -8.59 0.64 14.59
C VAL A 59 -10.09 0.33 14.57
N ILE A 60 -10.68 0.08 13.39
CA ILE A 60 -12.11 -0.28 13.27
C ILE A 60 -12.42 -1.56 14.07
N LYS A 61 -11.54 -2.58 13.97
CA LYS A 61 -11.72 -3.84 14.71
C LYS A 61 -11.62 -3.65 16.23
N GLN A 62 -10.75 -2.75 16.70
CA GLN A 62 -10.65 -2.39 18.11
C GLN A 62 -11.91 -1.68 18.62
N ILE A 63 -12.46 -0.73 17.87
CA ILE A 63 -13.70 0.00 18.23
C ILE A 63 -14.89 -0.97 18.29
N GLN A 64 -15.02 -1.90 17.34
CA GLN A 64 -16.09 -2.90 17.37
C GLN A 64 -16.01 -3.83 18.58
N ASN A 65 -14.80 -4.27 18.95
CA ASN A 65 -14.59 -5.12 20.13
C ASN A 65 -14.88 -4.38 21.45
N GLN A 66 -14.65 -3.06 21.51
CA GLN A 66 -14.98 -2.24 22.68
C GLN A 66 -16.49 -2.10 22.86
N ASN A 67 -17.23 -1.82 21.78
CA ASN A 67 -18.70 -1.72 21.85
C ASN A 67 -19.35 -3.05 22.24
N LYS A 68 -18.85 -4.18 21.72
CA LYS A 68 -19.37 -5.52 22.05
C LYS A 68 -19.12 -5.98 23.50
N LYS A 69 -18.25 -5.28 24.24
CA LYS A 69 -18.00 -5.52 25.69
C LYS A 69 -18.87 -4.65 26.60
N LYS A 70 -19.57 -3.67 26.02
CA LYS A 70 -20.36 -2.67 26.75
C LYS A 70 -21.86 -3.01 26.75
N ASP A 71 -22.28 -3.92 25.88
CA ASP A 71 -23.58 -4.60 25.85
C ASP A 71 -23.50 -5.95 26.57
#